data_AF-A0A7C1ZSC2-F1
#
_entry.id   AF-A0A7C1ZSC2-F1
#
_cell.length_a   1.000
_cell.length_b   1.000
_cell.length_c   1.000
_cell.angle_alpha   90.00
_cell.angle_beta   90.00
_cell.angle_gamma   90.00
#
_symmetry.space_group_name_H-M   'P 1'
#
loop_
_entity.id
_entity.type
_entity.pdbx_description
1 polymer ?
#
loop_
_entity_poly.entity_id
_entity_poly.type
_entity_poly.pdbx_seq_one_letter_code
_entity_poly.pdbx_strand_id
1 'polypeptide(L)' 'LERFLAANGLPTIPLVPVSSSQAVVGAIIGIGIVKDIRGIRWRTLGHIGLGWVLTPPLAGLVSFIGLFFLQNVFGLTVHN' A
#
# COMPACT_ATOMS: atom_id res chain seq x y z
N LEU A 1 11.18 16.40 -3.82
CA LEU A 1 9.88 15.76 -3.56
C LEU A 1 8.73 16.76 -3.66
N GLU A 2 8.69 17.83 -2.87
CA GLU A 2 7.65 18.87 -2.98
C GLU A 2 7.51 19.45 -4.39
N ARG A 3 8.63 19.79 -5.04
CA ARG A 3 8.63 20.25 -6.44
C ARG A 3 8.09 19.21 -7.43
N PHE A 4 8.28 17.92 -7.15
CA PHE A 4 7.77 16.83 -7.97
C PHE A 4 6.25 16.64 -7.75
N LEU A 5 5.81 16.69 -6.50
CA LEU A 5 4.38 16.62 -6.13
C LEU A 5 3.59 17.78 -6.75
N ALA A 6 4.12 19.00 -6.63
CA ALA A 6 3.52 20.20 -7.23
C ALA A 6 3.47 20.14 -8.76
N ALA A 7 4.51 19.58 -9.41
CA ALA A 7 4.54 19.41 -10.86
C ALA A 7 3.50 18.39 -11.38
N ASN A 8 3.05 17.46 -10.53
CA ASN A 8 2.05 16.46 -10.87
C ASN A 8 0.65 16.79 -10.31
N GLY A 9 0.43 18.04 -9.83
CA GLY A 9 -0.87 18.48 -9.31
C GLY A 9 -1.28 17.83 -7.99
N LEU A 10 -0.36 17.17 -7.28
CA LEU A 10 -0.62 16.54 -5.99
C LEU A 10 -0.47 17.55 -4.85
N PRO A 11 -1.25 17.40 -3.77
CA PRO A 11 -1.13 18.28 -2.61
C PRO A 11 0.24 18.12 -1.95
N THR A 12 0.67 19.13 -1.20
CA THR A 12 1.96 19.13 -0.51
C THR A 12 1.98 18.08 0.60
N ILE A 13 3.20 17.72 1.03
CA ILE A 13 3.51 16.59 1.92
C ILE A 13 2.57 16.41 3.14
N PRO A 14 2.03 17.45 3.83
CA PRO A 14 1.11 17.21 4.94
C PRO A 14 -0.22 16.53 4.56
N LEU A 15 -0.63 16.53 3.29
CA LEU A 15 -1.92 15.97 2.85
C LEU A 15 -1.80 14.65 2.06
N VAL A 16 -0.60 14.22 1.71
CA VAL A 16 -0.42 13.01 0.89
C VAL A 16 -0.48 11.78 1.81
N PRO A 17 -1.42 10.84 1.62
CA PRO A 17 -1.48 9.63 2.41
C PRO A 17 -0.26 8.74 2.08
N VAL A 18 0.59 8.54 3.08
CA VAL A 18 1.82 7.73 2.97
C VAL A 18 1.79 6.57 3.96
N SER A 19 2.37 5.42 3.58
CA SER A 19 2.45 4.24 4.44
C SER A 19 3.68 4.30 5.35
N SER A 20 3.46 4.51 6.66
CA SER A 20 4.53 4.50 7.66
C SER A 20 5.26 3.16 7.74
N SER A 21 4.53 2.04 7.57
CA SER A 21 5.12 0.69 7.59
C SER A 21 6.10 0.47 6.43
N GLN A 22 5.75 0.93 5.22
CA GLN A 22 6.64 0.84 4.06
C GLN A 22 7.89 1.71 4.24
N ALA A 23 7.73 2.90 4.82
CA ALA A 23 8.86 3.78 5.13
C ALA A 23 9.84 3.12 6.12
N VAL A 24 9.34 2.48 7.17
CA VAL A 24 10.17 1.75 8.15
C VAL A 24 10.91 0.58 7.50
N VAL A 25 10.23 -0.23 6.67
CA VAL A 25 10.87 -1.34 5.96
C VAL A 25 11.97 -0.83 5.02
N GLY A 26 11.71 0.26 4.29
CA GLY A 26 12.73 0.91 3.45
C GLY A 26 13.95 1.39 4.24
N ALA A 27 13.74 1.98 5.42
CA ALA A 27 14.84 2.40 6.29
C ALA A 27 15.68 1.20 6.78
N ILE A 28 15.04 0.10 7.17
CA ILE A 28 15.73 -1.14 7.60
C ILE A 28 16.57 -1.72 6.45
N ILE A 29 16.03 -1.73 5.22
CA ILE A 29 16.78 -2.16 4.03
C ILE A 29 17.99 -1.27 3.81
N GLY A 30 17.83 0.06 3.90
CA GLY A 30 18.93 1.02 3.75
C GLY A 30 20.05 0.80 4.76
N ILE A 31 19.72 0.59 6.05
CA ILE A 31 20.70 0.26 7.09
C ILE A 31 21.39 -1.07 6.77
N GLY A 32 20.65 -2.09 6.33
CA GLY A 32 21.19 -3.37 5.93
C GLY A 32 22.21 -3.26 4.79
N ILE A 33 21.91 -2.43 3.80
CA ILE A 33 22.80 -2.21 2.64
C ILE A 33 24.12 -1.56 3.09
N VAL A 34 24.06 -0.59 4.01
CA VAL A 34 25.25 0.11 4.52
C VAL A 34 26.11 -0.78 5.41
N LYS A 35 25.50 -1.68 6.21
CA LYS A 35 26.24 -2.54 7.14
C LYS A 35 26.79 -3.81 6.49
N ASP A 36 25.91 -4.64 5.95
CA ASP A 36 26.25 -5.88 5.26
C ASP A 36 25.03 -6.41 4.49
N ILE A 37 25.11 -6.34 3.15
CA ILE A 37 24.07 -6.84 2.24
C ILE A 37 23.81 -8.34 2.43
N ARG A 38 24.82 -9.11 2.85
CA ARG A 38 24.67 -10.57 3.03
C ARG A 38 23.84 -10.92 4.27
N GLY A 39 23.75 -10.01 5.24
CA GLY A 39 22.86 -10.14 6.40
C GLY A 39 21.39 -9.90 6.09
N ILE A 40 21.04 -9.38 4.91
CA ILE A 40 19.67 -9.05 4.53
C ILE A 40 18.92 -10.32 4.10
N ARG A 41 17.77 -10.57 4.75
CA ARG A 41 16.85 -11.66 4.39
C ARG A 41 15.95 -11.27 3.22
N TRP A 42 16.49 -11.29 2.01
CA TRP A 42 15.78 -10.92 0.78
C TRP A 42 14.46 -11.69 0.56
N ARG A 43 14.40 -12.96 0.94
CA ARG A 43 13.17 -13.77 0.85
C ARG A 43 12.04 -13.18 1.69
N THR A 44 12.32 -12.74 2.91
CA THR A 44 11.34 -12.11 3.80
C THR A 44 10.84 -10.79 3.22
N LEU A 45 11.74 -9.96 2.70
CA LEU A 45 11.37 -8.71 2.03
C LEU A 45 10.51 -8.96 0.78
N GLY A 46 10.80 -10.00 0.02
CA GLY A 46 9.98 -10.43 -1.12
C GLY A 46 8.57 -10.82 -0.70
N HIS A 47 8.41 -11.57 0.41
CA HIS A 47 7.08 -11.91 0.94
C HIS A 47 6.31 -10.67 1.39
N ILE A 48 6.98 -9.69 2.00
CA ILE A 48 6.37 -8.41 2.39
C ILE A 48 5.91 -7.65 1.14
N GLY A 49 6.76 -7.55 0.12
CA GLY A 49 6.44 -6.89 -1.15
C GLY A 49 5.28 -7.55 -1.89
N LEU A 50 5.23 -8.89 -1.91
CA LEU A 50 4.09 -9.65 -2.43
C LEU A 50 2.80 -9.29 -1.67
N GLY A 51 2.87 -9.18 -0.35
CA GLY A 51 1.76 -8.70 0.47
C GLY A 51 1.25 -7.33 0.01
N TRP A 52 2.15 -6.36 -0.19
CA TRP A 52 1.77 -5.01 -0.63
C TRP A 52 1.04 -4.98 -1.98
N VAL A 53 1.40 -5.88 -2.90
CA VAL A 53 0.76 -5.97 -4.22
C VAL A 53 -0.57 -6.74 -4.14
N LEU A 54 -0.64 -7.79 -3.32
CA LEU A 54 -1.82 -8.64 -3.22
C LEU A 54 -2.93 -8.04 -2.34
N THR A 55 -2.59 -7.21 -1.35
CA THR A 55 -3.59 -6.64 -0.44
C THR A 55 -4.64 -5.77 -1.17
N PRO A 56 -4.30 -4.81 -2.04
CA PRO A 56 -5.30 -3.99 -2.73
C PRO A 56 -6.31 -4.77 -3.60
N PRO A 57 -5.91 -5.72 -4.48
CA PRO A 57 -6.87 -6.47 -5.27
C PRO A 57 -7.75 -7.39 -4.41
N LEU A 58 -7.21 -8.00 -3.36
CA LEU A 58 -7.99 -8.79 -2.42
C LEU A 58 -8.99 -7.91 -1.64
N ALA A 59 -8.59 -6.73 -1.18
CA ALA A 59 -9.48 -5.78 -0.52
C ALA A 59 -10.59 -5.30 -1.47
N GLY A 60 -10.26 -5.07 -2.75
CA GLY A 60 -11.24 -4.75 -3.80
C GLY A 60 -12.24 -5.87 -4.03
N LEU A 61 -11.75 -7.12 -4.13
CA LEU A 61 -12.61 -8.30 -4.32
C LEU A 61 -13.57 -8.50 -3.13
N VAL A 62 -13.05 -8.41 -1.90
CA VAL A 62 -13.88 -8.53 -0.69
C VAL A 62 -14.92 -7.42 -0.62
N SER A 63 -14.52 -6.18 -0.92
CA SER A 63 -15.44 -5.03 -0.98
C SER A 63 -16.53 -5.25 -2.03
N PHE A 64 -16.18 -5.72 -3.22
CA PHE A 64 -17.13 -6.01 -4.29
C PHE A 64 -18.17 -7.06 -3.86
N ILE A 65 -17.71 -8.19 -3.32
CA ILE A 65 -18.60 -9.27 -2.85
C ILE A 65 -19.52 -8.76 -1.73
N GLY A 66 -18.98 -7.99 -0.79
CA GLY A 66 -19.76 -7.40 0.30
C GLY A 66 -20.84 -6.43 -0.19
N LEU A 67 -20.49 -5.51 -1.08
CA LEU A 67 -21.44 -4.57 -1.66
C LEU A 67 -22.50 -5.27 -2.51
N PHE A 68 -22.11 -6.27 -3.30
CA PHE A 68 -23.04 -7.10 -4.06
C PHE A 68 -24.04 -7.81 -3.14
N PHE A 69 -23.58 -8.42 -2.05
CA PHE A 69 -24.46 -9.05 -1.08
C PHE A 69 -25.43 -8.04 -0.44
N LEU A 70 -24.93 -6.87 -0.04
CA LEU A 70 -25.75 -5.81 0.55
C LEU A 70 -26.85 -5.32 -0.40
N GLN A 71 -26.53 -5.12 -1.68
CA GLN A 71 -27.48 -4.70 -2.71
C GLN A 71 -28.56 -5.76 -2.95
N ASN A 72 -28.18 -7.03 -3.10
CA ASN A 72 -29.10 -8.10 -3.52
C ASN A 72 -29.95 -8.67 -2.38
N VAL A 73 -29.45 -8.65 -1.14
CA VAL A 73 -30.17 -9.23 0.01
C VAL A 73 -30.98 -8.17 0.75
N PHE A 74 -30.41 -6.97 0.94
CA PHE A 74 -31.05 -5.92 1.75
C PHE A 74 -31.65 -4.79 0.91
N GLY A 75 -31.52 -4.83 -0.42
CA GLY A 75 -32.10 -3.81 -1.32
C GLY A 75 -31.47 -2.42 -1.16
N LEU A 76 -30.29 -2.32 -0.52
CA LEU A 76 -29.59 -1.05 -0.34
C LEU A 76 -28.97 -0.63 -1.68
N THR A 77 -29.48 0.45 -2.28
CA THR A 77 -28.90 1.02 -3.50
C THR A 77 -27.56 1.68 -3.17
N VAL A 78 -26.47 0.94 -3.33
CA VAL A 78 -25.13 1.51 -3.37
C VAL A 78 -24.99 2.21 -4.72
N HIS A 79 -25.06 3.55 -4.72
CA HIS A 79 -24.83 4.36 -5.92
C HIS A 79 -23.34 4.29 -6.28
N ASN A 80 -23.06 3.95 -7.55
CA ASN A 80 -21.73 3.98 -8.14
C ASN A 80 -21.33 5.39 -8.56
#